data_AF-A0A550JKA8-F1
#
_entry.id   AF-A0A550JKA8-F1
#
_cell.length_a   1.000
_cell.length_b   1.000
_cell.length_c   1.000
_cell.angle_alpha   90.00
_cell.angle_beta   90.00
_cell.angle_gamma   90.00
#
_symmetry.space_group_name_H-M   'P 1'
#
loop_
_entity.id
_entity.type
_entity.pdbx_description
1 polymer ?
#
loop_
_entity_poly.entity_id
_entity_poly.type
_entity_poly.pdbx_seq_one_letter_code
_entity_poly.pdbx_strand_id
1 'polypeptide(L)'
;MTRNFLPVLIALTLACGACVSNSAYQQKLDENDFITRQLGEMEADCQLVKDRRDYLVKLNGDQERRLHELTRQETRQRAELKKAKEDIARLEKVLASRSTETGAAMKEMRQTIDRLEEKNRDLEQERLAREARLVKIRETYDELTVLLAAEIGRREVVLDTHPDSLSIDLSEKILFDSGATEVKSAGLEILRRLGGVLVNLQGHDIRIEGHTDNVPISSRLREKFPSNWELSAVRAASVLHFLQEQVGLPGESLAAVGHGEFRPVADNATPEGRALNRRIRILLKPQDLPAAP
;
A
#
# COMPACT_ATOMS: atom_id res chain seq x y z
N MET A 1 -25.55 34.97 130.85
CA MET A 1 -25.62 36.26 131.53
C MET A 1 -26.96 36.92 131.23
N THR A 2 -27.83 36.95 132.24
CA THR A 2 -28.77 38.02 132.61
C THR A 2 -29.64 38.76 131.58
N ARG A 3 -30.94 38.84 131.94
CA ARG A 3 -31.97 39.87 131.66
C ARG A 3 -32.80 39.67 130.37
N ASN A 4 -34.11 39.92 130.33
CA ASN A 4 -35.15 40.22 131.32
C ASN A 4 -36.50 40.31 130.56
N PHE A 5 -37.60 39.91 131.21
CA PHE A 5 -38.96 40.51 131.23
C PHE A 5 -39.78 40.66 129.92
N LEU A 6 -40.92 39.95 129.76
CA LEU A 6 -42.31 40.18 130.27
C LEU A 6 -43.20 40.99 129.27
N PRO A 7 -44.54 40.86 129.29
CA PRO A 7 -45.42 40.62 128.14
C PRO A 7 -46.55 41.70 128.11
N VAL A 8 -47.81 41.35 127.81
CA VAL A 8 -49.08 42.15 127.85
C VAL A 8 -49.52 42.59 126.43
N LEU A 9 -50.57 42.07 125.76
CA LEU A 9 -51.98 41.69 126.06
C LEU A 9 -52.95 42.89 126.02
N ILE A 10 -54.17 42.65 125.51
CA ILE A 10 -55.41 43.49 125.46
C ILE A 10 -55.63 44.11 124.05
N ALA A 11 -56.56 43.68 123.18
CA ALA A 11 -57.99 43.35 123.24
C ALA A 11 -58.96 44.53 122.95
N LEU A 12 -60.04 44.21 122.20
CA LEU A 12 -61.25 45.00 121.92
C LEU A 12 -61.08 46.18 120.95
N THR A 13 -61.85 46.31 119.86
CA THR A 13 -63.31 46.50 119.89
C THR A 13 -64.05 46.04 118.62
N LEU A 14 -65.33 45.72 118.85
CA LEU A 14 -66.38 45.26 117.94
C LEU A 14 -66.75 46.23 116.79
N ALA A 15 -67.04 45.60 115.65
CA ALA A 15 -68.22 45.76 114.78
C ALA A 15 -68.93 47.13 114.67
N CYS A 16 -68.86 47.72 113.48
CA CYS A 16 -69.96 48.44 112.81
C CYS A 16 -69.91 48.08 111.32
N GLY A 17 -71.04 47.61 110.77
CA GLY A 17 -71.12 46.97 109.45
C GLY A 17 -71.39 47.89 108.26
N ALA A 18 -71.23 47.31 107.06
CA ALA A 18 -71.97 47.56 105.81
C ALA A 18 -71.43 46.56 104.77
N CYS A 19 -72.12 45.46 104.47
CA CYS A 19 -73.16 45.38 103.44
C CYS A 19 -72.68 45.95 102.08
N VAL A 20 -71.95 45.15 101.30
CA VAL A 20 -72.05 45.22 99.83
C VAL A 20 -73.42 44.64 99.47
N SER A 21 -74.19 45.28 98.57
CA SER A 21 -75.48 44.71 98.15
C SER A 21 -75.23 43.36 97.47
N ASN A 22 -76.04 42.35 97.79
CA ASN A 22 -75.93 41.01 97.19
C ASN A 22 -75.93 41.09 95.63
N SER A 23 -76.63 42.08 95.06
CA SER A 23 -76.64 42.35 93.62
C SER A 23 -75.29 42.80 93.05
N ALA A 24 -74.52 43.63 93.78
CA ALA A 24 -73.22 44.12 93.32
C ALA A 24 -72.14 43.02 93.39
N TYR A 25 -72.26 42.12 94.37
CA TYR A 25 -71.41 40.93 94.46
C TYR A 25 -71.72 39.92 93.34
N GLN A 26 -73.01 39.64 93.07
CA GLN A 26 -73.44 38.79 91.96
C GLN A 26 -73.02 39.35 90.59
N GLN A 27 -73.15 40.66 90.38
CA GLN A 27 -72.70 41.30 89.13
C GLN A 27 -71.18 41.16 88.91
N LYS A 28 -70.38 41.24 89.99
CA LYS A 28 -68.93 41.04 89.91
C LYS A 28 -68.53 39.58 89.72
N LEU A 29 -69.32 38.64 90.23
CA LEU A 29 -69.19 37.20 89.94
C LEU A 29 -69.48 36.92 88.46
N ASP A 30 -70.59 37.43 87.93
CA ASP A 30 -70.95 37.27 86.50
C ASP A 30 -69.91 37.91 85.56
N GLU A 31 -69.37 39.07 85.93
CA GLU A 31 -68.27 39.73 85.21
C GLU A 31 -66.96 38.91 85.27
N ASN A 32 -66.66 38.31 86.43
CA ASN A 32 -65.50 37.42 86.59
C ASN A 32 -65.65 36.13 85.77
N ASP A 33 -66.84 35.54 85.77
CA ASP A 33 -67.17 34.36 84.97
C ASP A 33 -67.10 34.67 83.47
N PHE A 34 -67.58 35.84 83.04
CA PHE A 34 -67.48 36.30 81.65
C PHE A 34 -66.03 36.50 81.22
N ILE A 35 -65.22 37.20 82.02
CA ILE A 35 -63.79 37.41 81.75
C ILE A 35 -63.05 36.07 81.73
N THR A 36 -63.37 35.15 82.64
CA THR A 36 -62.75 33.82 82.69
C THR A 36 -63.07 33.00 81.44
N ARG A 37 -64.31 33.06 80.93
CA ARG A 37 -64.68 32.44 79.65
C ARG A 37 -63.94 33.06 78.47
N GLN A 38 -63.88 34.40 78.41
CA GLN A 38 -63.14 35.10 77.34
C GLN A 38 -61.63 34.80 77.39
N LEU A 39 -61.04 34.71 78.59
CA LEU A 39 -59.65 34.30 78.76
C LEU A 39 -59.43 32.87 78.27
N GLY A 40 -60.33 31.93 78.60
CA GLY A 40 -60.25 30.55 78.12
C GLY A 40 -60.39 30.42 76.60
N GLU A 41 -61.29 31.19 75.97
CA GLU A 41 -61.42 31.27 74.51
C GLU A 41 -60.15 31.85 73.86
N MET A 42 -59.63 32.95 74.40
CA MET A 42 -58.40 33.58 73.93
C MET A 42 -57.16 32.67 74.11
N GLU A 43 -57.11 31.89 75.19
CA GLU A 43 -56.06 30.89 75.43
C GLU A 43 -56.14 29.75 74.40
N ALA A 44 -57.34 29.28 74.07
CA ALA A 44 -57.56 28.28 73.03
C ALA A 44 -57.16 28.80 71.63
N ASP A 45 -57.53 30.03 71.30
CA ASP A 45 -57.12 30.69 70.05
C ASP A 45 -55.60 30.89 69.97
N CYS A 46 -54.98 31.30 71.09
CA CYS A 46 -53.52 31.42 71.18
C CYS A 46 -52.84 30.07 70.95
N GLN A 47 -53.40 28.97 71.47
CA GLN A 47 -52.87 27.63 71.27
C GLN A 47 -53.02 27.19 69.81
N LEU A 48 -54.18 27.42 69.18
CA LEU A 48 -54.39 27.11 67.77
C LEU A 48 -53.41 27.87 66.86
N VAL A 49 -53.18 29.16 67.14
CA VAL A 49 -52.22 29.97 66.39
C VAL A 49 -50.79 29.44 66.58
N LYS A 50 -50.40 29.02 67.79
CA LYS A 50 -49.11 28.38 68.06
C LYS A 50 -48.94 27.08 67.26
N ASP A 51 -49.94 26.20 67.28
CA ASP A 51 -49.90 24.93 66.55
C ASP A 51 -49.80 25.16 65.03
N ARG A 52 -50.55 26.14 64.51
CA ARG A 52 -50.49 26.53 63.09
C ARG A 52 -49.12 27.10 62.72
N ARG A 53 -48.55 27.96 63.55
CA ARG A 53 -47.19 28.50 63.37
C ARG A 53 -46.17 27.37 63.34
N ASP A 54 -46.24 26.44 64.29
CA ASP A 54 -45.29 25.34 64.40
C ASP A 54 -45.39 24.37 63.21
N TYR A 55 -46.60 24.15 62.68
CA TYR A 55 -46.80 23.44 61.41
C TYR A 55 -46.16 24.18 60.22
N LEU A 56 -46.39 25.49 60.10
CA LEU A 56 -45.81 26.29 59.01
C LEU A 56 -44.27 26.33 59.07
N VAL A 57 -43.69 26.39 60.27
CA VAL A 57 -42.24 26.31 60.48
C VAL A 57 -41.70 24.96 59.98
N LYS A 58 -42.37 23.84 60.32
CA LYS A 58 -41.98 22.51 59.83
C LYS A 58 -42.09 22.42 58.30
N LEU A 59 -43.20 22.90 57.74
CA LEU A 59 -43.44 22.88 56.30
C LEU A 59 -42.40 23.73 55.53
N ASN A 60 -42.08 24.92 56.01
CA ASN A 60 -41.05 25.77 55.42
C ASN A 60 -39.67 25.08 55.48
N GLY A 61 -39.31 24.47 56.62
CA GLY A 61 -38.07 23.71 56.74
C GLY A 61 -38.01 22.50 55.78
N ASP A 62 -39.13 21.82 55.55
CA ASP A 62 -39.22 20.75 54.53
C ASP A 62 -39.07 21.29 53.10
N GLN A 63 -39.70 22.43 52.80
CA GLN A 63 -39.59 23.09 51.50
C GLN A 63 -38.17 23.58 51.22
N GLU A 64 -37.49 24.17 52.21
CA GLU A 64 -36.09 24.59 52.11
C GLU A 64 -35.16 23.40 51.85
N ARG A 65 -35.38 22.27 52.53
CA ARG A 65 -34.62 21.03 52.29
C ARG A 65 -34.80 20.52 50.86
N ARG A 66 -36.03 20.48 50.35
CA ARG A 66 -36.33 20.08 48.96
C ARG A 66 -35.69 21.05 47.95
N LEU A 67 -35.76 22.35 48.21
CA LEU A 67 -35.17 23.37 47.33
C LEU A 67 -33.65 23.21 47.25
N HIS A 68 -32.99 22.96 48.39
CA HIS A 68 -31.56 22.68 48.43
C HIS A 68 -31.19 21.39 47.70
N GLU A 69 -31.99 20.34 47.82
CA GLU A 69 -31.78 19.09 47.10
C GLU A 69 -31.90 19.29 45.58
N LEU A 70 -32.98 19.94 45.12
CA LEU A 70 -33.18 20.25 43.70
C LEU A 70 -32.08 21.13 43.14
N THR A 71 -31.61 22.12 43.90
CA THR A 71 -30.48 22.98 43.49
C THR A 71 -29.18 22.17 43.36
N ARG A 72 -28.93 21.22 44.27
CA ARG A 72 -27.78 20.30 44.15
C ARG A 72 -27.92 19.37 42.94
N GLN A 73 -29.12 18.91 42.63
CA GLN A 73 -29.36 18.10 41.42
C GLN A 73 -29.15 18.92 40.15
N GLU A 74 -29.70 20.14 40.07
CA GLU A 74 -29.56 21.03 38.92
C GLU A 74 -28.09 21.39 38.67
N THR A 75 -27.34 21.72 39.72
CA THR A 75 -25.91 22.02 39.59
C THR A 75 -25.10 20.83 39.10
N ARG A 76 -25.41 19.60 39.57
CA ARG A 76 -24.79 18.36 39.06
C ARG A 76 -25.13 18.14 37.58
N GLN A 77 -26.40 18.22 37.22
CA GLN A 77 -26.85 18.04 35.83
C GLN A 77 -26.26 19.10 34.89
N ARG A 78 -26.16 20.37 35.33
CA ARG A 78 -25.50 21.43 34.56
C ARG A 78 -24.01 21.14 34.34
N ALA A 79 -23.32 20.60 35.35
CA ALA A 79 -21.91 20.21 35.22
C ALA A 79 -21.73 19.03 34.26
N GLU A 80 -22.58 18.00 34.36
CA GLU A 80 -22.57 16.84 33.45
C GLU A 80 -22.88 17.25 32.01
N LEU A 81 -23.89 18.12 31.79
CA LEU A 81 -24.24 18.64 30.48
C LEU A 81 -23.09 19.44 29.87
N LYS A 82 -22.38 20.25 30.68
CA LYS A 82 -21.20 20.98 30.21
C LYS A 82 -20.11 20.02 29.76
N LYS A 83 -19.82 18.99 30.55
CA LYS A 83 -18.81 17.98 30.21
C LYS A 83 -19.19 17.21 28.94
N ALA A 84 -20.45 16.77 28.82
CA ALA A 84 -20.93 16.09 27.63
C ALA A 84 -20.83 16.96 26.36
N LYS A 85 -21.13 18.27 26.46
CA LYS A 85 -20.95 19.21 25.34
C LYS A 85 -19.49 19.36 24.92
N GLU A 86 -18.57 19.43 25.88
CA GLU A 86 -17.13 19.46 25.60
C GLU A 86 -16.64 18.16 24.94
N ASP A 87 -17.15 17.01 25.40
CA ASP A 87 -16.86 15.70 24.79
C ASP A 87 -17.38 15.58 23.36
N ILE A 88 -18.62 16.04 23.09
CA ILE A 88 -19.18 16.08 21.74
C ILE A 88 -18.31 16.94 20.81
N ALA A 89 -17.95 18.15 21.24
CA ALA A 89 -17.09 19.03 20.44
C ALA A 89 -15.72 18.42 20.14
N ARG A 90 -15.14 17.69 21.12
CA ARG A 90 -13.90 16.92 20.91
C ARG A 90 -14.09 15.80 19.88
N LEU A 91 -15.16 15.02 20.00
CA LEU A 91 -15.44 13.90 19.10
C LEU A 91 -15.72 14.36 17.67
N GLU A 92 -16.46 15.45 17.48
CA GLU A 92 -16.70 16.05 16.17
C GLU A 92 -15.39 16.46 15.48
N LYS A 93 -14.45 17.04 16.24
CA LYS A 93 -13.12 17.38 15.72
C LYS A 93 -12.33 16.16 15.28
N VAL A 94 -12.35 15.08 16.06
CA VAL A 94 -11.68 13.82 15.74
C VAL A 94 -12.31 13.13 14.53
N LEU A 95 -13.64 13.13 14.44
CA LEU A 95 -14.36 12.59 13.28
C LEU A 95 -14.04 13.38 12.01
N ALA A 96 -13.96 14.70 12.09
CA ALA A 96 -13.59 15.55 10.97
C ALA A 96 -12.16 15.26 10.50
N SER A 97 -11.18 15.18 11.41
CA SER A 97 -9.79 14.87 11.03
C SER A 97 -9.68 13.49 10.41
N ARG A 98 -10.30 12.47 11.01
CA ARG A 98 -10.27 11.11 10.48
C ARG A 98 -10.96 10.98 9.12
N SER A 99 -12.07 11.70 8.92
CA SER A 99 -12.73 11.77 7.61
C SER A 99 -11.77 12.33 6.54
N THR A 100 -11.07 13.43 6.83
CA THR A 100 -10.08 14.00 5.91
C THR A 100 -8.90 13.06 5.63
N GLU A 101 -8.37 12.38 6.65
CA GLU A 101 -7.30 11.39 6.51
C GLU A 101 -7.74 10.21 5.64
N THR A 102 -8.93 9.66 5.89
CA THR A 102 -9.47 8.56 5.07
C THR A 102 -9.71 8.98 3.63
N GLY A 103 -10.20 10.20 3.39
CA GLY A 103 -10.36 10.74 2.03
C GLY A 103 -9.02 10.91 1.30
N ALA A 104 -7.99 11.38 2.00
CA ALA A 104 -6.63 11.49 1.46
C ALA A 104 -6.04 10.10 1.13
N ALA A 105 -6.17 9.14 2.04
CA ALA A 105 -5.69 7.77 1.84
C ALA A 105 -6.43 7.07 0.68
N MET A 106 -7.75 7.26 0.54
CA MET A 106 -8.51 6.74 -0.61
C MET A 106 -8.06 7.35 -1.93
N LYS A 107 -7.74 8.66 -1.95
CA LYS A 107 -7.21 9.32 -3.15
C LYS A 107 -5.85 8.77 -3.55
N GLU A 108 -4.96 8.56 -2.60
CA GLU A 108 -3.63 7.97 -2.83
C GLU A 108 -3.75 6.52 -3.33
N MET A 109 -4.61 5.72 -2.69
CA MET A 109 -4.88 4.34 -3.12
C MET A 109 -5.40 4.30 -4.56
N ARG A 110 -6.33 5.19 -4.93
CA ARG A 110 -6.85 5.28 -6.30
C ARG A 110 -5.75 5.63 -7.31
N GLN A 111 -4.88 6.58 -6.97
CA GLN A 111 -3.73 6.91 -7.83
C GLN A 111 -2.78 5.73 -8.01
N THR A 112 -2.56 4.94 -6.97
CA THR A 112 -1.74 3.72 -7.05
C THR A 112 -2.41 2.65 -7.92
N ILE A 113 -3.72 2.45 -7.79
CA ILE A 113 -4.48 1.53 -8.65
C ILE A 113 -4.34 1.96 -10.12
N ASP A 114 -4.55 3.24 -10.44
CA ASP A 114 -4.44 3.74 -11.81
C ASP A 114 -3.04 3.49 -12.40
N ARG A 115 -1.95 3.73 -11.63
CA ARG A 115 -0.57 3.43 -12.05
C ARG A 115 -0.29 1.95 -12.25
N LEU A 116 -0.83 1.10 -11.37
CA LEU A 116 -0.66 -0.35 -11.47
C LEU A 116 -1.42 -0.91 -12.66
N GLU A 117 -2.60 -0.38 -12.96
CA GLU A 117 -3.36 -0.75 -14.15
C GLU A 117 -2.61 -0.39 -15.44
N GLU A 118 -2.01 0.80 -15.51
CA GLU A 118 -1.16 1.21 -16.63
C GLU A 118 0.03 0.26 -16.80
N LYS A 119 0.81 0.05 -15.73
CA LYS A 119 1.97 -0.85 -15.76
C LYS A 119 1.60 -2.30 -16.12
N ASN A 120 0.46 -2.80 -15.64
CA ASN A 120 0.00 -4.13 -15.99
C ASN A 120 -0.38 -4.25 -17.47
N ARG A 121 -0.93 -3.19 -18.09
CA ARG A 121 -1.19 -3.19 -19.53
C ARG A 121 0.11 -3.23 -20.33
N ASP A 122 1.11 -2.47 -19.94
CA ASP A 122 2.42 -2.45 -20.61
C ASP A 122 3.12 -3.82 -20.52
N LEU A 123 3.14 -4.40 -19.31
CA LEU A 123 3.72 -5.72 -19.08
C LEU A 123 3.00 -6.82 -19.86
N GLU A 124 1.68 -6.74 -19.98
CA GLU A 124 0.90 -7.71 -20.75
C GLU A 124 1.18 -7.58 -22.26
N GLN A 125 1.33 -6.36 -22.76
CA GLN A 125 1.75 -6.13 -24.15
C GLN A 125 3.16 -6.68 -24.40
N GLU A 126 4.09 -6.46 -23.48
CA GLU A 126 5.46 -7.00 -23.58
C GLU A 126 5.46 -8.53 -23.56
N ARG A 127 4.65 -9.14 -22.69
CA ARG A 127 4.48 -10.59 -22.59
C ARG A 127 3.96 -11.18 -23.90
N LEU A 128 2.89 -10.61 -24.45
CA LEU A 128 2.31 -11.06 -25.72
C LEU A 128 3.31 -10.91 -26.87
N ALA A 129 4.03 -9.79 -26.93
CA ALA A 129 5.05 -9.57 -27.95
C ALA A 129 6.21 -10.58 -27.81
N ARG A 130 6.61 -10.90 -26.59
CA ARG A 130 7.64 -11.92 -26.33
C ARG A 130 7.18 -13.31 -26.74
N GLU A 131 5.97 -13.71 -26.34
CA GLU A 131 5.40 -15.01 -26.71
C GLU A 131 5.30 -15.18 -28.23
N ALA A 132 4.86 -14.14 -28.95
CA ALA A 132 4.83 -14.16 -30.41
C ALA A 132 6.22 -14.32 -31.03
N ARG A 133 7.25 -13.67 -30.48
CA ARG A 133 8.65 -13.84 -30.93
C ARG A 133 9.14 -15.28 -30.71
N LEU A 134 8.84 -15.88 -29.55
CA LEU A 134 9.23 -17.26 -29.24
C LEU A 134 8.62 -18.26 -30.21
N VAL A 135 7.33 -18.10 -30.52
CA VAL A 135 6.65 -18.94 -31.52
C VAL A 135 7.35 -18.81 -32.88
N LYS A 136 7.69 -17.58 -33.30
CA LYS A 136 8.34 -17.36 -34.59
C LYS A 136 9.75 -17.95 -34.68
N ILE A 137 10.55 -17.84 -33.61
CA ILE A 137 11.87 -18.47 -33.54
C ILE A 137 11.73 -20.00 -33.61
N ARG A 138 10.75 -20.58 -32.92
CA ARG A 138 10.50 -22.02 -32.97
C ARG A 138 10.09 -22.50 -34.36
N GLU A 139 9.17 -21.81 -35.02
CA GLU A 139 8.80 -22.09 -36.41
C GLU A 139 10.03 -22.06 -37.34
N THR A 140 10.86 -21.03 -37.17
CA THR A 140 12.11 -20.86 -37.95
C THR A 140 13.09 -22.01 -37.70
N TYR A 141 13.22 -22.46 -36.45
CA TYR A 141 14.05 -23.61 -36.08
C TYR A 141 13.55 -24.90 -36.75
N ASP A 142 12.24 -25.16 -36.66
CA ASP A 142 11.62 -26.35 -37.25
C ASP A 142 11.79 -26.37 -38.78
N GLU A 143 11.58 -25.22 -39.44
CA GLU A 143 11.77 -25.05 -40.88
C GLU A 143 13.23 -25.27 -41.31
N LEU A 144 14.19 -24.66 -40.62
CA LEU A 144 15.61 -24.84 -40.91
C LEU A 144 16.09 -26.27 -40.65
N THR A 145 15.55 -26.93 -39.63
CA THR A 145 15.86 -28.34 -39.32
C THR A 145 15.46 -29.26 -40.47
N VAL A 146 14.28 -29.03 -41.07
CA VAL A 146 13.81 -29.78 -42.24
C VAL A 146 14.65 -29.45 -43.47
N LEU A 147 14.89 -28.17 -43.75
CA LEU A 147 15.59 -27.71 -44.95
C LEU A 147 17.08 -28.11 -44.99
N LEU A 148 17.73 -28.21 -43.83
CA LEU A 148 19.16 -28.50 -43.68
C LEU A 148 19.42 -29.90 -43.11
N ALA A 149 18.43 -30.80 -43.13
CA ALA A 149 18.52 -32.13 -42.53
C ALA A 149 19.73 -32.94 -43.02
N ALA A 150 20.11 -32.80 -44.30
CA ALA A 150 21.26 -33.50 -44.87
C ALA A 150 22.59 -32.98 -44.32
N GLU A 151 22.74 -31.66 -44.22
CA GLU A 151 23.92 -31.00 -43.63
C GLU A 151 24.03 -31.28 -42.12
N ILE A 152 22.91 -31.27 -41.40
CA ILE A 152 22.84 -31.62 -39.98
C ILE A 152 23.26 -33.08 -39.78
N GLY A 153 22.77 -34.00 -40.61
CA GLY A 153 23.16 -35.41 -40.58
C GLY A 153 24.66 -35.64 -40.83
N ARG A 154 25.29 -34.78 -41.64
CA ARG A 154 26.75 -34.78 -41.88
C ARG A 154 27.56 -34.03 -40.81
N ARG A 155 26.91 -33.47 -39.78
CA ARG A 155 27.53 -32.60 -38.76
C ARG A 155 28.20 -31.35 -39.33
N GLU A 156 27.69 -30.88 -40.47
CA GLU A 156 28.16 -29.69 -41.17
C GLU A 156 27.45 -28.42 -40.69
N VAL A 157 26.23 -28.58 -40.19
CA VAL A 157 25.39 -27.53 -39.61
C VAL A 157 24.91 -27.99 -38.23
N VAL A 158 24.96 -27.08 -37.25
CA VAL A 158 24.39 -27.30 -35.91
C VAL A 158 23.43 -26.15 -35.62
N LEU A 159 22.20 -26.48 -35.23
CA LEU A 159 21.18 -25.53 -34.82
C LEU A 159 21.01 -25.60 -33.30
N ASP A 160 20.99 -24.44 -32.64
CA ASP A 160 20.77 -24.37 -31.19
C ASP A 160 19.86 -23.18 -30.83
N THR A 161 18.94 -23.42 -29.90
CA THR A 161 17.95 -22.44 -29.44
C THR A 161 18.25 -22.01 -28.03
N HIS A 162 18.34 -20.69 -27.84
CA HIS A 162 18.42 -20.02 -26.55
C HIS A 162 17.09 -19.29 -26.29
N PRO A 163 16.81 -18.83 -25.05
CA PRO A 163 15.48 -18.37 -24.65
C PRO A 163 14.79 -17.42 -25.63
N ASP A 164 15.50 -16.47 -26.24
CA ASP A 164 14.93 -15.56 -27.25
C ASP A 164 15.81 -15.49 -28.52
N SER A 165 16.67 -16.50 -28.79
CA SER A 165 17.60 -16.45 -29.92
C SER A 165 17.86 -17.81 -30.56
N LEU A 166 18.26 -17.79 -31.82
CA LEU A 166 18.59 -18.97 -32.61
C LEU A 166 20.00 -18.82 -33.16
N SER A 167 20.85 -19.81 -32.94
CA SER A 167 22.18 -19.89 -33.55
C SER A 167 22.25 -21.02 -34.56
N ILE A 168 22.84 -20.72 -35.73
CA ILE A 168 23.18 -21.68 -36.77
C ILE A 168 24.70 -21.68 -36.93
N ASP A 169 25.35 -22.77 -36.52
CA ASP A 169 26.80 -22.96 -36.68
C ASP A 169 27.06 -23.77 -37.95
N LEU A 170 27.70 -23.15 -38.95
CA LEU A 170 28.12 -23.78 -40.20
C LEU A 170 29.62 -24.03 -40.18
N SER A 171 30.04 -25.26 -40.48
CA SER A 171 31.47 -25.59 -40.55
C SER A 171 32.17 -24.83 -41.69
N GLU A 172 33.38 -24.33 -41.42
CA GLU A 172 34.23 -23.66 -42.41
C GLU A 172 34.39 -24.52 -43.67
N LYS A 173 34.56 -25.83 -43.50
CA LYS A 173 34.86 -26.77 -44.60
C LYS A 173 33.78 -26.76 -45.68
N ILE A 174 32.55 -26.39 -45.36
CA ILE A 174 31.41 -26.37 -46.30
C ILE A 174 31.28 -25.00 -46.98
N LEU A 175 31.73 -23.95 -46.31
CA LEU A 175 31.63 -22.57 -46.77
C LEU A 175 32.85 -22.12 -47.56
N PHE A 176 34.05 -22.56 -47.19
CA PHE A 176 35.30 -22.05 -47.73
C PHE A 176 36.27 -23.18 -48.05
N ASP A 177 37.13 -22.94 -49.03
CA ASP A 177 38.36 -23.72 -49.20
C ASP A 177 39.43 -23.24 -48.22
N SER A 178 40.45 -24.07 -47.99
CA SER A 178 41.52 -23.78 -47.02
C SER A 178 42.18 -22.42 -47.31
N GLY A 179 42.05 -21.47 -46.38
CA GLY A 179 42.60 -20.13 -46.51
C GLY A 179 41.83 -19.17 -47.43
N ALA A 180 40.74 -19.63 -48.06
CA ALA A 180 39.88 -18.78 -48.86
C ALA A 180 38.90 -17.99 -47.99
N THR A 181 38.52 -16.83 -48.49
CA THR A 181 37.45 -15.99 -47.91
C THR A 181 36.22 -15.89 -48.80
N GLU A 182 36.32 -16.33 -50.05
CA GLU A 182 35.19 -16.42 -50.96
C GLU A 182 34.39 -17.70 -50.65
N VAL A 183 33.07 -17.55 -50.54
CA VAL A 183 32.19 -18.68 -50.24
C VAL A 183 32.08 -19.56 -51.49
N LYS A 184 32.36 -20.85 -51.35
CA LYS A 184 32.27 -21.81 -52.48
C LYS A 184 30.83 -22.13 -52.86
N SER A 185 30.61 -22.64 -54.06
CA SER A 185 29.27 -22.91 -54.62
C SER A 185 28.35 -23.72 -53.70
N ALA A 186 28.88 -24.77 -53.05
CA ALA A 186 28.11 -25.56 -52.08
C ALA A 186 27.68 -24.74 -50.85
N GLY A 187 28.55 -23.86 -50.35
CA GLY A 187 28.23 -22.94 -49.26
C GLY A 187 27.18 -21.91 -49.67
N LEU A 188 27.28 -21.36 -50.89
CA LEU A 188 26.30 -20.42 -51.43
C LEU A 188 24.89 -21.03 -51.53
N GLU A 189 24.79 -22.31 -51.89
CA GLU A 189 23.50 -23.01 -51.95
C GLU A 189 22.86 -23.18 -50.55
N ILE A 190 23.67 -23.49 -49.54
CA ILE A 190 23.21 -23.60 -48.15
C ILE A 190 22.78 -22.23 -47.63
N LEU A 191 23.61 -21.19 -47.83
CA LEU A 191 23.29 -19.83 -47.43
C LEU A 191 22.04 -19.29 -48.14
N ARG A 192 21.79 -19.69 -49.40
CA ARG A 192 20.58 -19.30 -50.13
C ARG A 192 19.33 -19.92 -49.52
N ARG A 193 19.37 -21.22 -49.19
CA ARG A 193 18.25 -21.90 -48.50
C ARG A 193 17.99 -21.30 -47.12
N LEU A 194 19.04 -21.11 -46.34
CA LEU A 194 18.98 -20.50 -45.01
C LEU A 194 18.42 -19.07 -45.10
N GLY A 195 19.00 -18.25 -45.97
CA GLY A 195 18.58 -16.87 -46.16
C GLY A 195 17.12 -16.73 -46.63
N GLY A 196 16.62 -17.68 -47.43
CA GLY A 196 15.22 -17.72 -47.84
C GLY A 196 14.23 -17.94 -46.69
N VAL A 197 14.65 -18.60 -45.60
CA VAL A 197 13.85 -18.66 -44.38
C VAL A 197 13.98 -17.35 -43.60
N LEU A 198 15.22 -16.86 -43.46
CA LEU A 198 15.51 -15.67 -42.65
C LEU A 198 14.86 -14.38 -43.18
N VAL A 199 14.66 -14.25 -44.50
CA VAL A 199 14.04 -13.05 -45.09
C VAL A 199 12.60 -12.82 -44.60
N ASN A 200 11.91 -13.88 -44.19
CA ASN A 200 10.54 -13.80 -43.67
C ASN A 200 10.50 -13.51 -42.16
N LEU A 201 11.66 -13.46 -41.49
CA LEU A 201 11.76 -13.20 -40.07
C LEU A 201 11.96 -11.71 -39.81
N GLN A 202 10.90 -11.03 -39.42
CA GLN A 202 10.94 -9.62 -39.03
C GLN A 202 11.28 -9.45 -37.54
N GLY A 203 11.79 -8.27 -37.17
CA GLY A 203 12.05 -7.90 -35.77
C GLY A 203 13.25 -8.62 -35.12
N HIS A 204 14.16 -9.14 -35.94
CA HIS A 204 15.37 -9.80 -35.47
C HIS A 204 16.60 -9.25 -36.19
N ASP A 205 17.67 -9.06 -35.43
CA ASP A 205 18.99 -8.77 -35.95
C ASP A 205 19.73 -10.09 -36.23
N ILE A 206 20.41 -10.17 -37.37
CA ILE A 206 21.19 -11.30 -37.82
C ILE A 206 22.67 -10.95 -37.69
N ARG A 207 23.35 -11.58 -36.74
CA ARG A 207 24.78 -11.43 -36.53
C ARG A 207 25.55 -12.63 -37.08
N ILE A 208 26.42 -12.38 -38.04
CA ILE A 208 27.34 -13.35 -38.61
C ILE A 208 28.66 -13.26 -37.86
N GLU A 209 29.05 -14.31 -37.17
CA GLU A 209 30.27 -14.39 -36.39
C GLU A 209 31.25 -15.39 -37.02
N GLY A 210 32.47 -14.94 -37.31
CA GLY A 210 33.55 -15.80 -37.79
C GLY A 210 34.43 -16.33 -36.66
N HIS A 211 34.72 -17.63 -36.67
CA HIS A 211 35.57 -18.30 -35.69
C HIS A 211 36.62 -19.17 -36.36
N THR A 212 37.81 -19.28 -35.77
CA THR A 212 38.90 -20.15 -36.21
C THR A 212 39.30 -21.12 -35.10
N ASP A 213 40.15 -22.09 -35.41
CA ASP A 213 40.92 -22.80 -34.39
C ASP A 213 42.15 -21.98 -33.97
N ASN A 214 42.98 -22.54 -33.09
CA ASN A 214 44.22 -21.92 -32.61
C ASN A 214 45.44 -22.18 -33.51
N VAL A 215 45.26 -22.73 -34.72
CA VAL A 215 46.39 -23.00 -35.62
C VAL A 215 46.74 -21.71 -36.34
N PRO A 216 48.01 -21.25 -36.28
CA PRO A 216 48.41 -20.05 -37.00
C PRO A 216 48.20 -20.21 -38.51
N ILE A 217 47.63 -19.18 -39.14
CA ILE A 217 47.48 -19.14 -40.60
C ILE A 217 48.84 -19.21 -41.30
N SER A 218 48.85 -19.79 -42.50
CA SER A 218 50.07 -19.98 -43.29
C SER A 218 50.79 -18.65 -43.56
N SER A 219 52.11 -18.70 -43.77
CA SER A 219 52.92 -17.52 -44.08
C SER A 219 52.37 -16.72 -45.27
N ARG A 220 51.91 -17.41 -46.32
CA ARG A 220 51.27 -16.81 -47.50
C ARG A 220 49.97 -16.07 -47.16
N LEU A 221 49.16 -16.60 -46.25
CA LEU A 221 47.92 -15.94 -45.83
C LEU A 221 48.19 -14.74 -44.93
N ARG A 222 49.27 -14.75 -44.14
CA ARG A 222 49.67 -13.63 -43.28
C ARG A 222 49.95 -12.33 -44.03
N GLU A 223 50.33 -12.42 -45.29
CA GLU A 223 50.51 -11.25 -46.16
C GLU A 223 49.19 -10.52 -46.42
N LYS A 224 48.05 -11.25 -46.42
CA LYS A 224 46.71 -10.71 -46.69
C LYS A 224 45.88 -10.51 -45.43
N PHE A 225 46.02 -11.42 -44.46
CA PHE A 225 45.29 -11.42 -43.19
C PHE A 225 46.33 -11.54 -42.08
N PRO A 226 46.63 -10.49 -41.31
CA PRO A 226 47.68 -10.53 -40.29
C PRO A 226 47.52 -11.65 -39.25
N SER A 227 46.28 -12.02 -38.90
CA SER A 227 45.98 -13.07 -37.94
C SER A 227 44.67 -13.82 -38.27
N ASN A 228 44.39 -14.84 -37.46
CA ASN A 228 43.11 -15.55 -37.43
C ASN A 228 41.93 -14.59 -37.21
N TRP A 229 42.15 -13.46 -36.52
CA TRP A 229 41.12 -12.47 -36.27
C TRP A 229 40.64 -11.82 -37.56
N GLU A 230 41.53 -11.27 -38.39
CA GLU A 230 41.16 -10.65 -39.67
C GLU A 230 40.58 -11.67 -40.65
N LEU A 231 41.14 -12.89 -40.69
CA LEU A 231 40.60 -13.96 -41.53
C LEU A 231 39.13 -14.26 -41.17
N SER A 232 38.84 -14.36 -39.87
CA SER A 232 37.49 -14.64 -39.38
C SER A 232 36.52 -13.49 -39.68
N ALA A 233 36.94 -12.24 -39.50
CA ALA A 233 36.13 -11.05 -39.77
C ALA A 233 35.78 -10.93 -41.26
N VAL A 234 36.76 -11.15 -42.14
CA VAL A 234 36.55 -11.09 -43.59
C VAL A 234 35.62 -12.21 -44.06
N ARG A 235 35.76 -13.43 -43.55
CA ARG A 235 34.83 -14.53 -43.86
C ARG A 235 33.40 -14.24 -43.41
N ALA A 236 33.23 -13.68 -42.22
CA ALA A 236 31.92 -13.25 -41.73
C ALA A 236 31.32 -12.17 -42.64
N ALA A 237 32.12 -11.18 -43.06
CA ALA A 237 31.69 -10.16 -44.01
C ALA A 237 31.32 -10.74 -45.37
N SER A 238 32.06 -11.73 -45.90
CA SER A 238 31.72 -12.38 -47.17
C SER A 238 30.37 -13.09 -47.13
N VAL A 239 30.05 -13.75 -46.00
CA VAL A 239 28.72 -14.35 -45.80
C VAL A 239 27.64 -13.27 -45.70
N LEU A 240 27.90 -12.19 -44.95
CA LEU A 240 26.98 -11.05 -44.84
C LEU A 240 26.67 -10.45 -46.22
N HIS A 241 27.69 -10.15 -47.02
CA HIS A 241 27.51 -9.59 -48.36
C HIS A 241 26.66 -10.50 -49.25
N PHE A 242 26.90 -11.81 -49.22
CA PHE A 242 26.08 -12.75 -49.96
C PHE A 242 24.60 -12.72 -49.51
N LEU A 243 24.36 -12.75 -48.20
CA LEU A 243 23.01 -12.70 -47.62
C LEU A 243 22.31 -11.36 -47.95
N GLN A 244 23.03 -10.26 -47.94
CA GLN A 244 22.47 -8.95 -48.29
C GLN A 244 22.16 -8.86 -49.80
N GLU A 245 23.16 -9.12 -50.64
CA GLU A 245 23.10 -8.80 -52.07
C GLU A 245 22.35 -9.86 -52.90
N GLN A 246 22.46 -11.14 -52.52
CA GLN A 246 21.92 -12.25 -53.31
C GLN A 246 20.62 -12.81 -52.75
N VAL A 247 20.41 -12.70 -51.43
CA VAL A 247 19.17 -13.14 -50.79
C VAL A 247 18.22 -11.95 -50.53
N GLY A 248 18.77 -10.74 -50.35
CA GLY A 248 17.96 -9.53 -50.12
C GLY A 248 17.66 -9.25 -48.66
N LEU A 249 18.48 -9.75 -47.72
CA LEU A 249 18.32 -9.43 -46.31
C LEU A 249 18.62 -7.93 -46.06
N PRO A 250 17.80 -7.21 -45.26
CA PRO A 250 18.01 -5.79 -44.99
C PRO A 250 19.35 -5.54 -44.31
N GLY A 251 20.17 -4.66 -44.88
CA GLY A 251 21.50 -4.33 -44.35
C GLY A 251 21.47 -3.78 -42.91
N GLU A 252 20.39 -3.07 -42.54
CA GLU A 252 20.16 -2.57 -41.18
C GLU A 252 20.01 -3.66 -40.11
N SER A 253 19.64 -4.88 -40.52
CA SER A 253 19.50 -6.04 -39.63
C SER A 253 20.76 -6.92 -39.58
N LEU A 254 21.78 -6.61 -40.40
CA LEU A 254 22.94 -7.46 -40.57
C LEU A 254 24.19 -6.89 -39.88
N ALA A 255 24.91 -7.74 -39.15
CA ALA A 255 26.21 -7.41 -38.58
C ALA A 255 27.21 -8.55 -38.77
N ALA A 256 28.45 -8.24 -39.16
CA ALA A 256 29.54 -9.21 -39.23
C ALA A 256 30.58 -8.94 -38.14
N VAL A 257 31.01 -9.99 -37.44
CA VAL A 257 31.97 -9.91 -36.33
C VAL A 257 33.02 -11.00 -36.48
N GLY A 258 34.30 -10.64 -36.35
CA GLY A 258 35.40 -11.61 -36.24
C GLY A 258 35.73 -11.90 -34.78
N HIS A 259 35.81 -13.18 -34.42
CA HIS A 259 36.26 -13.62 -33.09
C HIS A 259 37.62 -14.31 -33.11
N GLY A 260 38.12 -14.70 -34.28
CA GLY A 260 39.33 -15.52 -34.41
C GLY A 260 39.23 -16.78 -33.56
N GLU A 261 40.30 -17.09 -32.82
CA GLU A 261 40.45 -18.30 -32.01
C GLU A 261 39.93 -18.15 -30.56
N PHE A 262 39.46 -16.96 -30.18
CA PHE A 262 39.22 -16.58 -28.78
C PHE A 262 37.83 -17.00 -28.23
N ARG A 263 37.00 -17.66 -29.05
CA ARG A 263 35.69 -18.22 -28.64
C ARG A 263 35.53 -19.69 -29.09
N PRO A 264 36.39 -20.60 -28.59
CA PRO A 264 36.30 -22.01 -28.94
C PRO A 264 35.03 -22.64 -28.34
N VAL A 265 34.42 -23.55 -29.09
CA VAL A 265 33.28 -24.38 -28.66
C VAL A 265 33.72 -25.81 -28.33
N ALA A 266 34.94 -26.18 -28.69
CA ALA A 266 35.55 -27.48 -28.41
C ALA A 266 37.06 -27.35 -28.15
N ASP A 267 37.66 -28.42 -27.65
CA ASP A 267 39.08 -28.45 -27.33
C ASP A 267 39.97 -28.38 -28.59
N ASN A 268 40.85 -27.38 -28.64
CA ASN A 268 41.82 -27.19 -29.73
C ASN A 268 42.94 -28.25 -29.76
N ALA A 269 43.11 -29.05 -28.70
CA ALA A 269 44.09 -30.14 -28.69
C ALA A 269 43.74 -31.24 -29.71
N THR A 270 42.46 -31.47 -29.99
CA THR A 270 42.00 -32.54 -30.88
C THR A 270 41.71 -32.04 -32.30
N PRO A 271 42.02 -32.83 -33.35
CA PRO A 271 41.62 -32.49 -34.73
C PRO A 271 40.10 -32.25 -34.87
N GLU A 272 39.29 -33.03 -34.16
CA GLU A 272 37.84 -32.96 -34.13
C GLU A 272 37.38 -31.64 -33.50
N GLY A 273 37.93 -31.28 -32.34
CA GLY A 273 37.58 -30.02 -31.68
C GLY A 273 38.02 -28.79 -32.47
N ARG A 274 39.20 -28.83 -33.12
CA ARG A 274 39.61 -27.77 -34.07
C ARG A 274 38.63 -27.64 -35.24
N ALA A 275 38.13 -28.74 -35.78
CA ALA A 275 37.13 -28.71 -36.85
C ALA A 275 35.80 -28.07 -36.43
N LEU A 276 35.39 -28.24 -35.17
CA LEU A 276 34.22 -27.56 -34.60
C LEU A 276 34.48 -26.07 -34.35
N ASN A 277 35.70 -25.69 -33.96
CA ASN A 277 36.05 -24.28 -33.72
C ASN A 277 36.08 -23.46 -35.01
N ARG A 278 36.49 -24.06 -36.13
CA ARG A 278 36.46 -23.47 -37.47
C ARG A 278 35.03 -23.42 -38.05
N ARG A 279 34.31 -22.33 -37.77
CA ARG A 279 32.89 -22.18 -38.13
C ARG A 279 32.49 -20.73 -38.40
N ILE A 280 31.39 -20.57 -39.12
CA ILE A 280 30.60 -19.34 -39.15
C ILE A 280 29.34 -19.58 -38.32
N ARG A 281 29.10 -18.72 -37.34
CA ARG A 281 27.85 -18.71 -36.58
C ARG A 281 26.94 -17.62 -37.10
N ILE A 282 25.72 -17.95 -37.47
CA ILE A 282 24.67 -16.98 -37.75
C ILE A 282 23.75 -16.96 -36.53
N LEU A 283 23.69 -15.82 -35.85
CA LEU A 283 22.96 -15.65 -34.61
C LEU A 283 21.81 -14.66 -34.82
N LEU A 284 20.59 -15.15 -34.66
CA LEU A 284 19.36 -14.37 -34.71
C LEU A 284 19.06 -13.88 -33.31
N LYS A 285 19.01 -12.58 -33.12
CA LYS A 285 18.65 -11.93 -31.85
C LYS A 285 17.40 -11.11 -32.03
N PRO A 286 16.56 -10.95 -30.99
CA PRO A 286 15.51 -9.95 -31.03
C PRO A 286 16.16 -8.59 -31.27
N GLN A 287 15.57 -7.80 -32.17
CA GLN A 287 16.01 -6.42 -32.32
C GLN A 287 15.71 -5.69 -31.01
N ASP A 288 16.70 -4.97 -30.47
CA ASP A 288 16.46 -4.10 -29.33
C ASP A 288 15.42 -3.06 -29.80
N LEU A 289 14.18 -3.14 -29.29
CA LEU A 289 13.25 -2.03 -29.49
C LEU A 289 13.96 -0.79 -28.94
N PRO A 290 14.14 0.29 -29.72
CA PRO A 290 14.59 1.53 -29.12
C PRO A 290 13.62 1.82 -27.97
N ALA A 291 14.17 2.02 -26.77
CA ALA A 291 13.39 2.56 -25.68
C ALA A 291 12.65 3.78 -26.25
N ALA A 292 11.32 3.78 -26.17
CA ALA A 292 10.53 4.90 -26.66
C ALA A 292 11.15 6.20 -26.09
N PRO A 293 11.41 7.21 -26.94
CA PRO A 293 12.11 8.42 -26.53
C PRO A 293 11.37 9.19 -25.42
#